data_AF-A0A2M7RI18-F1
#
_entry.id   AF-A0A2M7RI18-F1
#
_cell.length_a   1.000
_cell.length_b   1.000
_cell.length_c   1.000
_cell.angle_alpha   90.00
_cell.angle_beta   90.00
_cell.angle_gamma   90.00
#
_symmetry.space_group_name_H-M   'P 1'
#
loop_
_entity.id
_entity.type
_entity.pdbx_description
1 polymer ?
#
loop_
_entity_poly.entity_id
_entity_poly.type
_entity_poly.pdbx_seq_one_letter_code
_entity_poly.pdbx_strand_id
1 'polypeptide(L)'
;MRKLFFFKIFQFKTISIIWLFNLILLIFIAGLIYFNSPRLNPPLVIHFDSYKGVDFLGEVTTIWGIWLAIFVFNILNMFLTEFFLYRERFLSYFSTAVSAILNLLLLVVIGTIISLN
;
A
#
# COMPACT_ATOMS: atom_id res chain seq x y z
N MET A 1 33.85 -4.86 -5.67
CA MET A 1 33.10 -4.20 -4.57
C MET A 1 31.76 -3.69 -5.09
N ARG A 2 30.71 -4.47 -4.85
CA ARG A 2 29.33 -4.23 -5.29
C ARG A 2 28.69 -3.22 -4.32
N LYS A 3 28.97 -1.92 -4.49
CA LYS A 3 28.31 -0.87 -3.68
C LYS A 3 26.80 -1.05 -3.84
N LEU A 4 26.15 -1.30 -2.70
CA LEU A 4 24.73 -1.59 -2.55
C LEU A 4 23.87 -0.80 -3.55
N PHE A 5 23.17 -1.54 -4.41
CA PHE A 5 22.17 -1.03 -5.36
C PHE A 5 21.23 -0.01 -4.68
N PHE A 6 20.77 -0.33 -3.47
CA PHE A 6 19.84 0.45 -2.64
C PHE A 6 20.08 1.97 -2.51
N PHE A 7 21.32 2.46 -2.55
CA PHE A 7 21.60 3.89 -2.31
C PHE A 7 21.51 4.79 -3.55
N LYS A 8 21.39 4.23 -4.75
CA LYS A 8 21.41 5.04 -5.99
C LYS A 8 20.05 5.64 -6.35
N ILE A 9 18.94 5.08 -5.88
CA ILE A 9 17.61 5.74 -5.99
C ILE A 9 17.63 7.12 -5.33
N PHE A 10 18.32 7.23 -4.18
CA PHE A 10 18.45 8.47 -3.40
C PHE A 10 19.27 9.58 -4.09
N GLN A 11 19.98 9.25 -5.18
CA GLN A 11 20.69 10.26 -5.96
C GLN A 11 19.72 11.05 -6.87
N PHE A 12 18.58 10.48 -7.24
CA PHE A 12 17.58 11.14 -8.06
C PHE A 12 16.48 11.74 -7.17
N LYS A 13 16.56 13.06 -6.99
CA LYS A 13 15.67 13.83 -6.11
C LYS A 13 14.18 13.53 -6.34
N THR A 14 13.72 13.51 -7.60
CA THR A 14 12.30 13.33 -7.91
C THR A 14 11.76 11.95 -7.50
N ILE A 15 12.45 10.87 -7.86
CA ILE A 15 12.00 9.50 -7.55
C ILE A 15 12.05 9.25 -6.04
N SER A 16 13.08 9.79 -5.38
CA SER A 16 13.21 9.74 -3.92
C SER A 16 12.06 10.43 -3.20
N ILE A 17 11.63 11.60 -3.68
CA ILE A 17 10.49 12.35 -3.11
C ILE A 17 9.20 11.54 -3.26
N ILE A 18 8.95 10.91 -4.41
CA ILE A 18 7.74 10.09 -4.61
C ILE A 18 7.76 8.85 -3.70
N TRP A 19 8.92 8.20 -3.54
CA TRP A 19 9.06 7.10 -2.59
C TRP A 19 8.82 7.52 -1.13
N LEU A 20 9.34 8.67 -0.74
CA LEU A 20 9.11 9.22 0.59
C LEU A 20 7.62 9.53 0.80
N PHE A 21 6.95 10.10 -0.20
CA PHE A 21 5.50 10.31 -0.18
C PHE A 21 4.73 8.99 -0.01
N ASN A 22 5.07 7.95 -0.79
CA ASN A 22 4.46 6.63 -0.68
C ASN A 22 4.63 6.02 0.71
N LEU A 23 5.82 6.17 1.30
CA LEU A 23 6.13 5.66 2.63
C LEU A 23 5.31 6.41 3.70
N ILE A 24 5.27 7.74 3.64
CA ILE A 24 4.44 8.56 4.54
C ILE A 24 2.97 8.15 4.43
N LEU A 25 2.48 7.94 3.21
CA LEU A 25 1.10 7.55 2.98
C LEU A 25 0.79 6.15 3.54
N LEU A 26 1.70 5.18 3.40
CA LEU A 26 1.56 3.85 4.01
C LEU A 26 1.57 3.90 5.54
N ILE A 27 2.44 4.73 6.15
CA ILE A 27 2.45 4.94 7.60
C ILE A 27 1.14 5.58 8.06
N PHE A 28 0.64 6.58 7.33
CA PHE A 28 -0.63 7.21 7.64
C PHE A 28 -1.78 6.21 7.62
N ILE A 29 -1.85 5.36 6.59
CA ILE A 29 -2.84 4.28 6.50
C ILE A 29 -2.70 3.30 7.67
N ALA A 30 -1.47 2.88 8.02
CA ALA A 30 -1.23 2.01 9.16
C ALA A 30 -1.72 2.64 10.47
N GLY A 31 -1.50 3.95 10.64
CA GLY A 31 -2.03 4.73 11.74
C GLY A 31 -3.56 4.71 11.78
N LEU A 32 -4.23 4.94 10.64
CA LEU A 32 -5.69 4.85 10.56
C LEU A 32 -6.21 3.48 10.98
N ILE A 33 -5.59 2.38 10.52
CA ILE A 33 -5.98 1.03 10.93
C ILE A 33 -5.78 0.87 12.44
N TYR A 34 -4.61 1.23 12.96
CA TYR A 34 -4.27 1.05 14.38
C TYR A 34 -5.21 1.82 15.31
N PHE A 35 -5.49 3.09 15.04
CA PHE A 35 -6.34 3.92 15.90
C PHE A 35 -7.82 3.56 15.84
N ASN A 36 -8.29 3.02 14.71
CA ASN A 36 -9.70 2.63 14.56
C ASN A 36 -9.94 1.16 14.93
N SER A 37 -8.92 0.30 14.90
CA SER A 37 -9.02 -1.13 15.21
C SER A 37 -9.79 -1.48 16.49
N PRO A 38 -9.68 -0.76 17.62
CA PRO A 38 -10.45 -1.08 18.84
C PRO A 38 -11.95 -0.81 18.72
N ARG A 39 -12.36 0.02 17.76
CA ARG A 39 -13.76 0.42 17.51
C ARG A 39 -14.40 -0.41 16.40
N LEU A 40 -13.59 -1.08 15.59
CA LEU A 40 -14.04 -1.94 14.52
C LEU A 40 -14.54 -3.27 15.11
N ASN A 41 -15.83 -3.30 15.45
CA ASN A 41 -16.50 -4.53 15.87
C ASN A 41 -16.69 -5.42 14.63
N PRO A 42 -16.19 -6.66 14.63
CA PRO A 42 -16.49 -7.59 13.56
C PRO A 42 -18.01 -7.86 13.53
N PRO A 43 -18.59 -8.06 12.34
CA PRO A 43 -17.96 -8.20 11.02
C PRO A 43 -17.76 -6.86 10.29
N LEU A 44 -16.56 -6.64 9.75
CA LEU A 44 -16.17 -5.37 9.10
C LEU A 44 -16.79 -5.14 7.72
N VAL A 45 -17.16 -6.21 6.99
CA VAL A 45 -17.82 -6.14 5.68
C VAL A 45 -18.93 -7.18 5.64
N ILE A 46 -20.15 -6.70 5.36
CA ILE A 46 -21.32 -7.58 5.19
C ILE A 46 -21.34 -8.03 3.72
N HIS A 47 -20.94 -9.27 3.46
CA HIS A 47 -21.13 -9.87 2.14
C HIS A 47 -22.50 -10.54 2.09
N PHE A 48 -23.39 -10.05 1.22
CA PHE A 48 -24.66 -10.72 0.96
C PHE A 48 -24.47 -11.70 -0.21
N ASP A 49 -24.26 -12.98 0.09
CA ASP A 49 -24.26 -14.04 -0.94
C ASP A 49 -25.66 -14.65 -1.03
N SER A 50 -26.25 -14.66 -2.24
CA SER A 50 -27.57 -15.25 -2.48
C SER A 50 -27.62 -16.78 -2.23
N TYR A 51 -26.47 -17.47 -2.24
CA TYR A 51 -26.38 -18.92 -2.07
C TYR A 51 -25.97 -19.36 -0.66
N LYS A 52 -25.33 -18.49 0.13
CA LYS A 52 -24.80 -18.82 1.48
C LYS A 52 -25.38 -17.99 2.63
N GLY A 53 -26.16 -16.94 2.35
CA GLY A 53 -26.66 -16.02 3.37
C GLY A 53 -25.67 -14.87 3.63
N VAL A 54 -25.77 -14.25 4.81
CA VAL A 54 -24.84 -13.20 5.24
C VAL A 54 -23.50 -13.85 5.57
N ASP A 55 -22.50 -13.67 4.70
CA ASP A 55 -21.14 -14.14 4.95
C ASP A 55 -20.33 -13.02 5.62
N PHE A 56 -19.79 -13.34 6.79
CA PHE A 56 -19.08 -12.39 7.63
C PHE A 56 -17.61 -12.35 7.23
N LEU A 57 -17.29 -11.52 6.24
CA LEU A 57 -15.91 -11.25 5.85
C LEU A 57 -15.38 -10.06 6.66
N GLY A 58 -14.26 -10.26 7.34
CA GLY A 58 -13.47 -9.14 7.86
C GLY A 58 -13.33 -9.18 9.37
N GLU A 59 -12.24 -9.79 9.79
CA GLU A 59 -11.55 -9.41 11.02
C GLU A 59 -10.57 -8.28 10.72
N VAL A 60 -10.19 -7.52 11.75
CA VAL A 60 -9.13 -6.50 11.67
C VAL A 60 -7.83 -7.08 11.11
N THR A 61 -7.58 -8.37 11.36
CA THR A 61 -6.45 -9.14 10.80
C THR A 61 -6.42 -9.14 9.27
N THR A 62 -7.59 -9.14 8.62
CA THR A 62 -7.71 -9.08 7.16
C THR A 62 -7.28 -7.71 6.63
N ILE A 63 -7.66 -6.62 7.32
CA ILE A 63 -7.24 -5.25 6.95
C ILE A 63 -5.72 -5.11 7.03
N TRP A 64 -5.11 -5.61 8.12
CA TRP A 64 -3.65 -5.65 8.26
C TRP A 64 -2.99 -6.52 7.18
N GLY A 65 -3.61 -7.63 6.79
CA GLY A 65 -3.15 -8.48 5.68
C GLY A 65 -3.11 -7.74 4.34
N ILE A 66 -4.16 -6.99 4.00
CA ILE A 66 -4.20 -6.17 2.76
C ILE A 66 -3.13 -5.08 2.81
N TRP A 67 -2.97 -4.38 3.93
CA TRP A 67 -1.93 -3.37 4.10
C TRP A 67 -0.54 -3.98 3.93
N LEU A 68 -0.27 -5.13 4.55
CA LEU A 68 1.02 -5.82 4.45
C LEU A 68 1.31 -6.27 3.02
N ALA A 69 0.31 -6.81 2.30
CA ALA A 69 0.47 -7.20 0.91
C ALA A 69 0.89 -6.00 0.04
N ILE A 70 0.22 -4.86 0.19
CA ILE A 70 0.55 -3.64 -0.57
C ILE A 70 1.92 -3.07 -0.15
N PHE A 71 2.29 -3.16 1.12
CA PHE A 71 3.62 -2.81 1.59
C PHE A 71 4.71 -3.67 0.90
N VAL A 72 4.52 -4.99 0.83
CA VAL A 72 5.42 -5.90 0.11
C VAL A 72 5.47 -5.57 -1.39
N PHE A 73 4.33 -5.30 -2.02
CA PHE A 73 4.29 -4.86 -3.42
C PHE A 73 5.08 -3.57 -3.64
N ASN A 74 5.00 -2.60 -2.74
CA ASN A 74 5.80 -1.38 -2.82
C ASN A 74 7.30 -1.66 -2.71
N ILE A 75 7.71 -2.57 -1.82
CA ILE A 75 9.13 -2.97 -1.73
C ILE A 75 9.59 -3.62 -3.05
N LEU A 76 8.82 -4.57 -3.60
CA LEU A 76 9.14 -5.21 -4.87
C LEU A 76 9.22 -4.19 -6.00
N ASN A 77 8.28 -3.24 -6.02
CA ASN A 77 8.25 -2.19 -7.03
C ASN A 77 9.39 -1.19 -6.87
N MET A 78 9.90 -0.97 -5.65
CA MET A 78 11.12 -0.18 -5.41
C MET A 78 12.34 -0.81 -6.08
N PHE A 79 12.50 -2.13 -5.96
CA PHE A 79 13.56 -2.87 -6.67
C PHE A 79 13.40 -2.77 -8.18
N LEU A 80 12.17 -2.87 -8.68
CA LEU A 80 11.87 -2.77 -10.10
C LEU A 80 12.15 -1.36 -10.64
N THR A 81 11.74 -0.33 -9.91
CA THR A 81 12.03 1.07 -10.22
C THR A 81 13.53 1.33 -10.29
N GLU A 82 14.32 0.75 -9.39
CA GLU A 82 15.78 0.87 -9.42
C GLU A 82 16.37 0.20 -10.66
N PHE A 83 15.89 -1.00 -11.00
CA PHE A 83 16.33 -1.68 -12.22
C PHE A 83 16.04 -0.86 -13.49
N PHE A 84 14.85 -0.26 -13.58
CA PHE A 84 14.48 0.61 -14.70
C PHE A 84 15.25 1.91 -14.72
N LEU A 85 15.64 2.45 -13.56
CA LEU A 85 16.41 3.70 -13.46
C LEU A 85 17.67 3.69 -14.33
N TYR A 86 18.33 2.53 -14.44
CA TYR A 86 19.55 2.36 -15.23
C TYR A 86 19.31 2.15 -16.73
N ARG A 87 18.13 1.65 -17.12
CA ARG A 87 17.80 1.35 -18.53
C ARG A 87 16.94 2.45 -19.15
N GLU A 88 15.82 2.76 -18.52
CA GLU A 88 14.78 3.64 -19.05
C GLU A 88 14.14 4.47 -17.93
N ARG A 89 14.40 5.78 -17.96
CA ARG A 89 13.89 6.71 -16.94
C ARG A 89 12.36 6.75 -16.90
N PHE A 90 11.70 6.70 -18.06
CA PHE A 90 10.24 6.72 -18.16
C PHE A 90 9.60 5.57 -17.36
N LEU A 91 10.09 4.34 -17.56
CA LEU A 91 9.59 3.16 -16.84
C LEU A 91 9.81 3.28 -15.31
N SER A 92 10.90 3.90 -14.88
CA SER A 92 11.17 4.14 -13.47
C SER A 92 10.15 5.13 -12.84
N TYR A 93 9.83 6.22 -13.53
CA TYR A 93 8.79 7.15 -13.09
C TYR A 93 7.40 6.51 -13.11
N PHE A 94 7.06 5.79 -14.18
CA PHE A 94 5.79 5.09 -14.32
C PHE A 94 5.59 4.07 -13.20
N SER A 95 6.60 3.22 -12.96
CA SER A 95 6.61 2.24 -11.87
C SER A 95 6.34 2.90 -10.53
N THR A 96 7.06 3.98 -10.21
CA THR A 96 6.89 4.69 -8.93
C THR A 96 5.51 5.35 -8.80
N ALA A 97 4.95 5.85 -9.90
CA ALA A 97 3.59 6.42 -9.93
C ALA A 97 2.51 5.36 -9.70
N VAL A 98 2.67 4.15 -10.25
CA VAL A 98 1.76 3.03 -10.01
C VAL A 98 1.70 2.68 -8.52
N SER A 99 2.84 2.67 -7.82
CA SER A 99 2.88 2.51 -6.36
C SER A 99 2.04 3.56 -5.63
N ALA A 100 2.10 4.83 -6.06
CA ALA A 100 1.30 5.89 -5.44
C ALA A 100 -0.21 5.69 -5.66
N ILE A 101 -0.61 5.29 -6.87
CA ILE A 101 -2.01 4.98 -7.20
C ILE A 101 -2.51 3.81 -6.34
N LEU A 102 -1.71 2.75 -6.18
CA LEU A 102 -2.08 1.60 -5.33
C LEU A 102 -2.25 2.01 -3.86
N ASN A 103 -1.37 2.87 -3.34
CA ASN A 103 -1.50 3.34 -1.96
C ASN A 103 -2.73 4.25 -1.77
N LEU A 104 -3.09 5.07 -2.78
CA LEU A 104 -4.33 5.85 -2.76
C LEU A 104 -5.57 4.96 -2.81
N LEU A 105 -5.58 3.92 -3.64
CA LEU A 105 -6.65 2.91 -3.66
C LEU A 105 -6.80 2.23 -2.30
N LEU A 106 -5.69 1.86 -1.68
CA LEU A 106 -5.69 1.29 -0.33
C LEU A 106 -6.30 2.26 0.70
N LEU A 107 -5.93 3.55 0.62
CA LEU A 107 -6.49 4.57 1.49
C LEU A 107 -8.01 4.68 1.33
N VAL A 108 -8.50 4.68 0.08
CA VAL A 108 -9.95 4.72 -0.19
C VAL A 108 -10.62 3.48 0.40
N VAL A 109 -10.10 2.29 0.13
CA VAL A 109 -10.68 1.03 0.65
C VAL A 109 -10.73 1.04 2.18
N ILE A 110 -9.62 1.34 2.86
CA ILE A 110 -9.60 1.38 4.32
C ILE A 110 -10.48 2.50 4.88
N GLY A 111 -10.47 3.67 4.23
CA GLY A 111 -11.33 4.79 4.61
C GLY A 111 -12.82 4.43 4.53
N THR A 112 -13.23 3.72 3.48
CA THR A 112 -14.61 3.23 3.35
C THR A 112 -14.97 2.21 4.43
N ILE A 113 -14.06 1.27 4.74
CA ILE A 113 -14.28 0.27 5.79
C ILE A 113 -14.43 0.94 7.16
N ILE A 114 -13.58 1.92 7.47
CA ILE A 114 -13.64 2.66 8.74
C ILE A 114 -14.88 3.56 8.80
N SER A 115 -15.31 4.16 7.69
CA SER A 115 -16.47 5.06 7.69
C SER A 115 -17.81 4.34 7.83
N LEU A 116 -17.89 3.07 7.44
CA LEU A 116 -19.12 2.28 7.46
C LEU A 116 -19.35 1.52 8.77
N ASN A 117 -18.32 1.41 9.62
CA ASN A 117 -18.36 0.71 10.91
C ASN A 117 -18.21 1.71 12.07
#